data_AF-A0A1F8BHX9-F1
#
_entry.id   AF-A0A1F8BHX9-F1
#
_cell.length_a   1.000
_cell.length_b   1.000
_cell.length_c   1.000
_cell.angle_alpha   90.00
_cell.angle_beta   90.00
_cell.angle_gamma   90.00
#
_symmetry.space_group_name_H-M   'P 1'
#
loop_
_entity.id
_entity.type
_entity.pdbx_description
1 polymer ?
#
loop_
_entity_poly.entity_id
_entity_poly.type
_entity_poly.pdbx_seq_one_letter_code
_entity_poly.pdbx_strand_id
1 'polypeptide(L)'
;MVVPLTIISAYGLVKVFEVLKIYAVYVLRVSCLVLLFSLIVWEFLRYEHMYWVHMAKEYPYSSQYGVKELVDYIKNDSNEYDSIIVTDRYDQPYILFLFYLQYPPQEFQKDHTLTARDGYGFSTVREFSNYKFESVKFEEMRKNNPNSLIIGTDSEIPEDVIIVKDIYGSNGFRYFKVVRN
;
A
#
# COMPACT_ATOMS: atom_id res chain seq x y z
N MET A 1 3.74 21.02 -4.45
CA MET A 1 3.08 22.20 -3.83
C MET A 1 3.07 22.18 -2.30
N VAL A 2 3.35 21.04 -1.63
CA VAL A 2 3.37 20.95 -0.16
C VAL A 2 4.38 21.92 0.45
N VAL A 3 5.63 21.94 -0.04
CA VAL A 3 6.69 22.78 0.54
C VAL A 3 6.35 24.28 0.56
N PRO A 4 5.95 24.93 -0.56
CA PRO A 4 5.54 26.34 -0.52
C PRO A 4 4.35 26.62 0.40
N LEU A 5 3.32 25.77 0.39
CA LEU A 5 2.12 25.97 1.20
C LEU A 5 2.40 25.86 2.70
N THR A 6 3.28 24.94 3.11
CA THR A 6 3.70 24.81 4.51
C THR A 6 4.43 26.06 4.99
N ILE A 7 5.31 26.64 4.15
CA ILE A 7 6.04 27.87 4.48
C ILE A 7 5.06 29.04 4.66
N ILE A 8 4.13 29.23 3.71
CA ILE A 8 3.14 30.31 3.77
C ILE A 8 2.23 30.14 4.99
N SER A 9 1.77 28.92 5.27
CA SER A 9 0.90 28.63 6.42
C SER A 9 1.62 28.87 7.75
N ALA A 10 2.89 28.45 7.87
CA ALA A 10 3.71 28.69 9.06
C ALA A 10 3.95 30.18 9.29
N TYR A 11 4.28 30.93 8.24
CA TYR A 11 4.44 32.38 8.32
C TYR A 11 3.15 33.08 8.74
N GLY A 12 2.02 32.71 8.15
CA GLY A 12 0.70 33.22 8.52
C GLY A 12 0.38 32.99 10.00
N LEU A 13 0.65 31.77 10.49
CA LEU A 13 0.46 31.41 11.90
C LEU A 13 1.33 32.28 12.84
N VAL A 14 2.61 32.49 12.51
CA VAL A 14 3.50 33.38 13.29
C VAL A 14 2.94 34.80 13.34
N LYS A 15 2.46 35.34 12.20
CA LYS A 15 1.86 36.68 12.15
C LYS A 15 0.59 36.79 12.98
N VAL A 16 -0.26 35.76 12.99
CA VAL A 16 -1.42 35.70 13.90
C VAL A 16 -0.97 35.81 15.35
N PHE A 17 0.05 35.05 15.78
CA PHE A 17 0.55 35.12 17.15
C PHE A 17 1.19 36.48 17.50
N GLU A 18 1.88 37.14 16.58
CA GLU A 18 2.44 38.48 16.78
C GLU A 18 1.32 39.52 16.99
N VAL A 19 0.29 39.52 16.14
CA VAL A 19 -0.85 40.44 16.25
C VAL A 19 -1.62 40.24 17.56
N LEU A 20 -1.86 38.98 17.95
CA LEU A 20 -2.54 38.64 19.19
C LEU A 20 -1.78 39.06 20.46
N LYS A 21 -0.45 39.26 20.39
CA LYS A 21 0.35 39.80 21.49
C LYS A 21 0.23 41.32 21.65
N ILE A 22 -0.01 42.04 20.54
CA ILE A 22 0.07 43.51 20.51
C ILE A 22 -1.28 44.18 20.83
N TYR A 23 -2.41 43.60 20.38
CA TYR A 23 -3.69 44.33 20.32
C TYR A 23 -4.86 43.73 21.11
N ALA A 24 -4.72 42.55 21.71
CA ALA A 24 -5.86 41.81 22.23
C ALA A 24 -6.08 41.97 23.75
N VAL A 25 -7.26 42.44 24.13
CA VAL A 25 -7.84 42.24 25.48
C VAL A 25 -7.77 40.74 25.79
N TYR A 26 -7.40 40.35 27.02
CA TYR A 26 -7.15 38.96 27.42
C TYR A 26 -8.21 37.97 26.91
N VAL A 27 -9.50 38.35 27.00
CA VAL A 27 -10.64 37.54 26.54
C VAL A 27 -10.60 37.28 25.03
N LEU A 28 -10.28 38.30 24.21
CA LEU A 28 -10.18 38.15 22.76
C LEU A 28 -9.01 37.23 22.38
N ARG A 29 -7.87 37.37 23.06
CA ARG A 29 -6.70 36.51 22.84
C ARG A 29 -7.03 35.05 23.12
N VAL A 30 -7.62 34.77 24.28
CA VAL A 30 -8.02 33.39 24.65
C VAL A 30 -9.03 32.84 23.65
N SER A 31 -10.02 33.64 23.25
CA SER A 31 -11.03 33.22 22.26
C SER A 31 -10.42 32.85 20.91
N CYS A 32 -9.49 33.66 20.39
CA CYS A 32 -8.78 33.36 19.15
C CYS A 32 -7.92 32.09 19.25
N LEU A 33 -7.25 31.87 20.38
CA LEU A 33 -6.44 30.67 20.59
C LEU A 33 -7.31 29.42 20.69
N VAL A 34 -8.46 29.49 21.37
CA VAL A 34 -9.43 28.40 21.45
C VAL A 34 -9.99 28.09 20.06
N LEU A 35 -10.36 29.11 19.28
CA LEU A 35 -10.83 28.92 17.92
C LEU A 35 -9.76 28.24 17.05
N LEU A 36 -8.53 28.74 17.09
CA LEU A 36 -7.41 28.16 16.34
C LEU A 36 -7.16 26.70 16.74
N PHE A 37 -7.14 26.40 18.04
CA PHE A 37 -6.99 25.05 18.55
C PHE A 37 -8.14 24.15 18.08
N SER A 38 -9.38 24.65 18.15
CA SER A 38 -10.56 23.89 17.71
C SER A 38 -10.51 23.56 16.21
N LEU A 39 -10.00 24.48 15.37
CA LEU A 39 -9.81 24.24 13.94
C LEU A 39 -8.75 23.17 13.69
N ILE A 40 -7.63 23.21 14.42
CA ILE A 40 -6.58 22.19 14.30
C ILE A 40 -7.12 20.82 14.72
N VAL A 41 -7.83 20.75 15.85
CA VAL A 41 -8.45 19.50 16.32
C VAL A 41 -9.48 19.01 15.32
N TRP A 42 -10.30 19.89 14.75
CA TRP A 42 -11.29 19.52 13.73
C TRP A 42 -10.64 18.93 12.48
N GLU A 43 -9.60 19.58 11.92
CA GLU A 43 -8.89 19.05 10.75
C GLU A 43 -8.18 17.73 11.05
N PHE A 44 -7.62 17.59 12.25
CA PHE A 44 -7.01 16.34 12.69
C PHE A 44 -8.03 15.21 12.78
N LEU A 45 -9.17 15.44 13.44
CA LEU A 45 -10.25 14.43 13.54
C LEU A 45 -10.81 14.07 12.18
N ARG A 46 -10.96 15.05 11.29
CA ARG A 46 -11.36 14.82 9.91
C ARG A 46 -10.34 13.97 9.16
N TYR A 47 -9.04 14.25 9.30
CA TYR A 47 -7.98 13.45 8.71
C TYR A 47 -8.04 12.00 9.19
N GLU A 48 -8.12 11.77 10.50
CA GLU A 48 -8.25 10.43 11.07
C GLU A 48 -9.49 9.71 10.52
N HIS A 49 -10.64 10.39 10.45
CA HIS A 49 -11.85 9.81 9.89
C HIS A 49 -11.69 9.42 8.41
N MET A 50 -11.10 10.30 7.60
CA MET A 50 -10.86 10.03 6.19
C MET A 50 -9.87 8.88 6.01
N TYR A 51 -8.81 8.83 6.82
CA TYR A 51 -7.79 7.80 6.75
C TYR A 51 -8.33 6.42 7.18
N TRP A 52 -9.00 6.32 8.32
CA TRP A 52 -9.44 5.03 8.85
C TRP A 52 -10.77 4.53 8.29
N VAL A 53 -11.68 5.43 7.89
CA VAL A 53 -13.04 5.04 7.45
C VAL A 53 -13.20 5.04 5.94
N HIS A 54 -12.64 6.04 5.25
CA HIS A 54 -12.86 6.25 3.82
C HIS A 54 -11.77 5.64 2.95
N MET A 55 -10.48 5.81 3.31
CA MET A 55 -9.35 5.41 2.47
C MET A 55 -9.46 3.96 1.95
N ALA A 56 -9.76 3.02 2.85
CA ALA A 56 -9.90 1.60 2.53
C ALA A 56 -11.04 1.28 1.56
N LYS A 57 -12.12 2.08 1.56
CA LYS A 57 -13.32 1.87 0.74
C LYS A 57 -13.22 2.59 -0.60
N GLU A 58 -12.64 3.78 -0.60
CA GLU A 58 -12.53 4.64 -1.80
C GLU A 58 -11.32 4.26 -2.67
N TYR A 59 -10.24 3.79 -2.04
CA TYR A 59 -8.99 3.44 -2.74
C TYR A 59 -8.55 2.01 -2.40
N PRO A 60 -9.38 0.99 -2.70
CA PRO A 60 -9.07 -0.39 -2.36
C PRO A 60 -7.69 -0.77 -2.92
N TYR A 61 -7.41 -0.46 -4.17
CA TYR A 61 -6.16 -0.84 -4.86
C TYR A 61 -4.87 -0.20 -4.30
N SER A 62 -4.97 0.93 -3.59
CA SER A 62 -3.80 1.63 -3.04
C SER A 62 -3.54 1.29 -1.57
N SER A 63 -4.46 0.56 -0.92
CA SER A 63 -4.35 0.18 0.50
C SER A 63 -3.38 -0.99 0.75
N GLN A 64 -3.02 -1.74 -0.30
CA GLN A 64 -2.21 -2.97 -0.22
C GLN A 64 -2.75 -4.02 0.77
N TYR A 65 -4.04 -3.94 1.10
CA TYR A 65 -4.72 -4.97 1.88
C TYR A 65 -4.79 -6.30 1.11
N GLY A 66 -5.04 -7.39 1.82
CA GLY A 66 -5.03 -8.73 1.23
C GLY A 66 -3.64 -9.32 1.10
N VAL A 67 -2.56 -8.51 1.05
CA VAL A 67 -1.19 -9.05 0.91
C VAL A 67 -0.79 -9.88 2.12
N LYS A 68 -1.13 -9.42 3.33
CA LYS A 68 -0.88 -10.18 4.55
C LYS A 68 -1.61 -11.52 4.51
N GLU A 69 -2.91 -11.48 4.19
CA GLU A 69 -3.77 -12.66 4.12
C GLU A 69 -3.31 -13.65 3.04
N LEU A 70 -2.83 -13.14 1.90
CA LEU A 70 -2.25 -13.92 0.82
C LEU A 70 -0.96 -14.61 1.27
N VAL A 71 -0.04 -13.86 1.89
CA VAL A 71 1.23 -14.40 2.39
C VAL A 71 0.98 -15.46 3.46
N ASP A 72 0.06 -15.18 4.40
CA ASP A 72 -0.34 -16.13 5.44
C ASP A 72 -0.94 -17.43 4.85
N TYR A 73 -1.65 -17.33 3.72
CA TYR A 73 -2.20 -18.48 3.01
C TYR A 73 -1.11 -19.33 2.34
N ILE A 74 -0.12 -18.71 1.68
CA ILE A 74 0.86 -19.44 0.85
C ILE A 74 2.14 -19.86 1.58
N LYS A 75 2.48 -19.24 2.72
CA LYS A 75 3.81 -19.39 3.36
C LYS A 75 4.18 -20.83 3.77
N ASN A 76 3.20 -21.69 4.04
CA ASN A 76 3.46 -23.06 4.47
C ASN A 76 3.64 -24.03 3.31
N ASP A 77 3.03 -23.72 2.16
CA ASP A 77 2.97 -24.61 0.99
C ASP A 77 3.84 -24.06 -0.16
N SER A 78 4.59 -22.98 0.08
CA SER A 78 5.36 -22.30 -0.96
C SER A 78 6.37 -23.20 -1.66
N ASN A 79 6.90 -24.19 -0.95
CA ASN A 79 7.88 -25.15 -1.47
C ASN A 79 7.27 -26.24 -2.38
N GLU A 80 5.94 -26.35 -2.46
CA GLU A 80 5.27 -27.30 -3.37
C GLU A 80 5.27 -26.82 -4.82
N TYR A 81 5.53 -25.54 -5.03
CA TYR A 81 5.41 -24.88 -6.33
C TYR A 81 6.77 -24.46 -6.87
N ASP A 82 6.98 -24.70 -8.16
CA ASP A 82 8.20 -24.27 -8.87
C ASP A 82 8.29 -22.74 -8.92
N SER A 83 7.14 -22.07 -9.00
CA SER A 83 7.05 -20.61 -8.91
C SER A 83 5.71 -20.14 -8.36
N ILE A 84 5.74 -19.01 -7.67
CA ILE A 84 4.57 -18.28 -7.17
C ILE A 84 4.56 -16.92 -7.85
N ILE A 85 3.66 -16.75 -8.82
CA ILE A 85 3.55 -15.55 -9.64
C ILE A 85 2.47 -14.67 -9.04
N VAL A 86 2.83 -13.45 -8.65
CA VAL A 86 1.96 -12.50 -7.99
C VAL A 86 1.85 -11.24 -8.85
N THR A 87 0.62 -10.79 -9.08
CA THR A 87 0.36 -9.55 -9.80
C THR A 87 1.08 -8.34 -9.20
N ASP A 88 1.68 -7.52 -10.06
CA ASP A 88 2.26 -6.22 -9.70
C ASP A 88 1.26 -5.05 -9.82
N ARG A 89 -0.03 -5.36 -10.08
CA ARG A 89 -1.07 -4.33 -10.22
C ARG A 89 -1.31 -3.51 -8.96
N TYR A 90 -0.91 -4.04 -7.80
CA TYR A 90 -0.95 -3.33 -6.51
C TYR A 90 0.43 -2.78 -6.10
N ASP A 91 1.19 -2.32 -7.09
CA ASP A 91 2.50 -1.64 -6.99
C ASP A 91 3.67 -2.60 -6.75
N GLN A 92 4.49 -2.41 -5.70
CA GLN A 92 5.68 -3.22 -5.42
C GLN A 92 5.42 -4.20 -4.26
N PRO A 93 4.67 -5.30 -4.47
CA PRO A 93 4.29 -6.23 -3.40
C PRO A 93 5.48 -6.94 -2.75
N TYR A 94 6.63 -7.03 -3.43
CA TYR A 94 7.79 -7.78 -2.93
C TYR A 94 8.23 -7.34 -1.52
N ILE A 95 8.18 -6.03 -1.22
CA ILE A 95 8.57 -5.51 0.11
C ILE A 95 7.63 -6.05 1.19
N LEU A 96 6.32 -6.06 0.91
CA LEU A 96 5.32 -6.59 1.84
C LEU A 96 5.45 -8.11 1.98
N PHE A 97 5.76 -8.81 0.90
CA PHE A 97 6.05 -10.24 0.95
C PHE A 97 7.25 -10.54 1.85
N LEU A 98 8.38 -9.84 1.67
CA LEU A 98 9.54 -9.99 2.54
C LEU A 98 9.19 -9.75 4.01
N PHE A 99 8.41 -8.71 4.28
CA PHE A 99 7.97 -8.36 5.62
C PHE A 99 7.09 -9.44 6.25
N TYR A 100 6.02 -9.87 5.57
CA TYR A 100 5.05 -10.83 6.11
C TYR A 100 5.56 -12.28 6.11
N LEU A 101 6.44 -12.65 5.17
CA LEU A 101 7.15 -13.93 5.20
C LEU A 101 8.23 -13.96 6.28
N GLN A 102 8.58 -12.80 6.85
CA GLN A 102 9.75 -12.64 7.72
C GLN A 102 11.02 -13.18 7.03
N TYR A 103 11.16 -12.89 5.74
CA TYR A 103 12.24 -13.43 4.92
C TYR A 103 13.60 -12.94 5.43
N PRO A 104 14.60 -13.82 5.62
CA PRO A 104 15.90 -13.41 6.16
C PRO A 104 16.57 -12.33 5.31
N PRO A 105 16.88 -11.13 5.87
CA PRO A 105 17.50 -10.06 5.11
C PRO A 105 18.84 -10.46 4.49
N GLN A 106 19.60 -11.32 5.16
CA GLN A 106 20.88 -11.82 4.69
C GLN A 106 20.75 -12.69 3.44
N GLU A 107 19.66 -13.45 3.30
CA GLU A 107 19.42 -14.23 2.08
C GLU A 107 18.93 -13.31 0.95
N PHE A 108 18.05 -12.35 1.26
CA PHE A 108 17.54 -11.44 0.23
C PHE A 108 18.66 -10.57 -0.37
N GLN A 109 19.57 -10.09 0.46
CA GLN A 109 20.68 -9.23 0.02
C GLN A 109 21.68 -9.94 -0.89
N LYS A 110 21.78 -11.28 -0.85
CA LYS A 110 22.69 -12.05 -1.72
C LYS A 110 22.18 -12.16 -3.15
N ASP A 111 20.88 -12.40 -3.31
CA ASP A 111 20.33 -12.94 -4.56
C ASP A 111 19.30 -12.04 -5.26
N HIS A 112 18.97 -10.87 -4.70
CA HIS A 112 18.05 -9.93 -5.37
C HIS A 112 18.75 -9.15 -6.50
N THR A 113 18.00 -8.88 -7.57
CA THR A 113 18.40 -7.99 -8.64
C THR A 113 17.44 -6.82 -8.73
N LEU A 114 17.96 -5.60 -8.72
CA LEU A 114 17.17 -4.40 -8.93
C LEU A 114 16.91 -4.19 -10.42
N THR A 115 15.69 -3.79 -10.76
CA THR A 115 15.38 -3.31 -12.10
C THR A 115 16.15 -2.04 -12.42
N ALA A 116 16.30 -1.75 -13.71
CA ALA A 116 16.67 -0.41 -14.15
C ALA A 116 15.70 0.63 -13.54
N ARG A 117 16.21 1.84 -13.31
CA ARG A 117 15.41 2.94 -12.81
C ARG A 117 14.33 3.29 -13.82
N ASP A 118 13.10 3.49 -13.33
CA ASP A 118 12.00 3.99 -14.13
C ASP A 118 12.15 5.50 -14.45
N GLY A 119 11.15 6.08 -15.11
CA GLY A 119 11.12 7.51 -15.45
C GLY A 119 11.10 8.46 -14.24
N TYR A 120 10.90 7.94 -13.03
CA TYR A 120 10.86 8.67 -11.78
C TYR A 120 12.10 8.40 -10.90
N GLY A 121 13.02 7.54 -11.36
CA GLY A 121 14.25 7.19 -10.64
C GLY A 121 14.13 6.02 -9.67
N PHE A 122 13.01 5.30 -9.66
CA PHE A 122 12.79 4.16 -8.78
C PHE A 122 13.18 2.83 -9.44
N SER A 123 13.78 1.95 -8.63
CA SER A 123 14.01 0.55 -8.98
C SER A 123 13.13 -0.34 -8.11
N THR A 124 12.83 -1.55 -8.58
CA THR A 124 12.08 -2.57 -7.83
C THR A 124 12.78 -3.93 -7.93
N VAL A 125 12.28 -4.93 -7.23
CA VAL A 125 12.70 -6.33 -7.33
C VAL A 125 11.56 -7.15 -7.93
N ARG A 126 11.86 -7.87 -9.01
CA ARG A 126 10.88 -8.66 -9.76
C ARG A 126 10.79 -10.11 -9.31
N GLU A 127 11.81 -10.61 -8.62
CA GLU A 127 11.84 -11.97 -8.13
C GLU A 127 12.75 -12.10 -6.92
N PHE A 128 12.39 -13.04 -6.04
CA PHE A 128 13.28 -13.56 -5.01
C PHE A 128 12.80 -14.97 -4.63
N SER A 129 13.74 -15.87 -4.31
CA SER A 129 13.40 -17.28 -4.07
C SER A 129 12.56 -17.84 -5.23
N ASN A 130 11.38 -18.41 -4.97
CA ASN A 130 10.42 -18.83 -6.00
C ASN A 130 9.28 -17.84 -6.26
N TYR A 131 9.31 -16.64 -5.67
CA TYR A 131 8.31 -15.59 -5.89
C TYR A 131 8.67 -14.71 -7.09
N LYS A 132 7.68 -14.44 -7.93
CA LYS A 132 7.79 -13.56 -9.11
C LYS A 132 6.69 -12.50 -9.07
N PHE A 133 7.04 -11.25 -9.38
CA PHE A 133 6.14 -10.09 -9.30
C PHE A 133 6.03 -9.40 -10.67
N GLU A 134 4.93 -9.65 -11.36
CA GLU A 134 4.69 -9.18 -12.73
C GLU A 134 3.19 -9.15 -13.05
N SER A 135 2.80 -8.35 -14.03
CA SER A 135 1.40 -8.26 -14.46
C SER A 135 0.93 -9.59 -15.02
N VAL A 136 -0.22 -10.08 -14.54
CA VAL A 136 -0.64 -11.45 -14.83
C VAL A 136 -1.27 -11.54 -16.22
N LYS A 137 -0.54 -12.16 -17.16
CA LYS A 137 -1.06 -12.59 -18.45
C LYS A 137 -1.50 -14.04 -18.35
N PHE A 138 -2.69 -14.25 -17.79
CA PHE A 138 -3.14 -15.54 -17.28
C PHE A 138 -2.94 -16.72 -18.26
N GLU A 139 -3.45 -16.62 -19.49
CA GLU A 139 -3.34 -17.72 -20.48
C GLU A 139 -1.90 -18.06 -20.87
N GLU A 140 -1.05 -17.06 -21.01
CA GLU A 140 0.37 -17.24 -21.34
C GLU A 140 1.12 -17.87 -20.16
N MET A 141 0.89 -17.34 -18.95
CA MET A 141 1.54 -17.83 -17.73
C MET A 141 1.12 -19.25 -17.39
N ARG A 142 -0.17 -19.56 -17.54
CA ARG A 142 -0.72 -20.90 -17.35
C ARG A 142 -0.05 -21.93 -18.27
N LYS A 143 0.21 -21.56 -19.52
CA LYS A 143 0.89 -22.45 -20.46
C LYS A 143 2.37 -22.63 -20.14
N ASN A 144 3.05 -21.55 -19.74
CA ASN A 144 4.51 -21.52 -19.65
C ASN A 144 5.06 -21.90 -18.27
N ASN A 145 4.24 -21.89 -17.21
CA ASN A 145 4.67 -22.15 -15.84
C ASN A 145 3.89 -23.32 -15.24
N PRO A 146 4.11 -24.57 -15.67
CA PRO A 146 3.49 -25.73 -15.01
C PRO A 146 3.90 -25.79 -13.53
N ASN A 147 3.07 -26.39 -12.67
CA ASN A 147 3.31 -26.49 -11.23
C ASN A 147 3.56 -25.13 -10.55
N SER A 148 2.79 -24.11 -10.94
CA SER A 148 2.89 -22.76 -10.38
C SER A 148 1.61 -22.35 -9.68
N LEU A 149 1.76 -21.39 -8.76
CA LEU A 149 0.65 -20.68 -8.16
C LEU A 149 0.53 -19.31 -8.81
N ILE A 150 -0.56 -19.07 -9.54
CA ILE A 150 -0.82 -17.81 -10.24
C ILE A 150 -1.81 -16.99 -9.40
N ILE A 151 -1.37 -15.81 -8.99
CA ILE A 151 -2.11 -14.92 -8.10
C ILE A 151 -2.34 -13.60 -8.82
N GLY A 152 -3.58 -13.35 -9.20
CA GLY A 152 -3.97 -12.20 -10.00
C GLY A 152 -5.20 -11.49 -9.46
N THR A 153 -5.50 -10.33 -10.03
CA THR A 153 -6.72 -9.58 -9.72
C THR A 153 -7.95 -10.17 -10.41
N ASP A 154 -9.13 -9.70 -10.00
CA ASP A 154 -10.41 -10.08 -10.61
C ASP A 154 -10.48 -9.89 -12.12
N SER A 155 -9.77 -8.87 -12.63
CA SER A 155 -9.71 -8.55 -14.06
C SER A 155 -8.61 -9.28 -14.83
N GLU A 156 -7.63 -9.87 -14.14
CA GLU A 156 -6.54 -10.62 -14.78
C GLU A 156 -6.85 -12.11 -14.87
N ILE A 157 -7.63 -12.65 -13.93
CA ILE A 157 -8.00 -14.07 -13.90
C ILE A 157 -9.45 -14.25 -14.41
N PRO A 158 -9.65 -15.01 -15.51
CA PRO A 158 -10.97 -15.33 -16.06
C PRO A 158 -11.91 -16.02 -15.05
N GLU A 159 -13.21 -15.89 -15.24
CA GLU A 159 -14.22 -16.44 -14.32
C GLU A 159 -14.44 -17.96 -14.47
N ASP A 160 -14.08 -18.53 -15.61
CA ASP A 160 -14.24 -19.96 -15.93
C ASP A 160 -13.11 -20.84 -15.36
N VAL A 161 -12.16 -20.25 -14.65
CA VAL A 161 -11.04 -20.94 -14.02
C VAL A 161 -11.41 -21.40 -12.62
N ILE A 162 -10.94 -22.59 -12.25
CA ILE A 162 -11.09 -23.12 -10.89
C ILE A 162 -10.19 -22.30 -9.95
N ILE A 163 -10.81 -21.42 -9.16
CA ILE A 163 -10.15 -20.64 -8.11
C ILE A 163 -9.98 -21.54 -6.89
N VAL A 164 -8.75 -21.64 -6.39
CA VAL A 164 -8.43 -22.43 -5.19
C VAL A 164 -8.68 -21.61 -3.93
N LYS A 165 -8.45 -20.29 -4.00
CA LYS A 165 -8.68 -19.37 -2.90
C LYS A 165 -8.94 -17.95 -3.40
N ASP A 166 -9.97 -17.31 -2.85
CA ASP A 166 -10.14 -15.86 -2.89
C ASP A 166 -9.53 -15.23 -1.63
N ILE A 167 -8.76 -14.15 -1.82
CA ILE A 167 -8.16 -13.36 -0.74
C ILE A 167 -8.90 -12.04 -0.60
N TYR A 168 -9.46 -11.85 0.58
CA TYR A 168 -10.16 -10.63 0.96
C TYR A 168 -9.30 -9.83 1.94
N GLY A 169 -9.28 -8.52 1.77
CA GLY A 169 -8.71 -7.61 2.76
C GLY A 169 -9.64 -7.43 3.95
N SER A 170 -9.15 -6.79 5.01
CA SER A 170 -9.93 -6.46 6.21
C SER A 170 -11.14 -5.56 5.94
N ASN A 171 -11.16 -4.86 4.80
CA ASN A 171 -12.28 -4.05 4.31
C ASN A 171 -13.36 -4.88 3.56
N GLY A 172 -13.18 -6.19 3.41
CA GLY A 172 -14.08 -7.08 2.68
C GLY A 172 -13.95 -7.02 1.15
N PHE A 173 -13.01 -6.24 0.62
CA PHE A 173 -12.73 -6.20 -0.82
C PHE A 173 -11.91 -7.44 -1.23
N ARG A 174 -12.23 -8.05 -2.37
CA ARG A 174 -11.45 -9.16 -2.94
C ARG A 174 -10.26 -8.60 -3.70
N TYR A 175 -9.05 -8.87 -3.19
CA TYR A 175 -7.82 -8.38 -3.80
C TYR A 175 -7.22 -9.40 -4.75
N PHE A 176 -7.18 -10.66 -4.35
CA PHE A 176 -6.50 -11.69 -5.12
C PHE A 176 -7.39 -12.89 -5.35
N LYS A 177 -7.33 -13.42 -6.56
CA LYS A 177 -7.73 -14.77 -6.91
C LYS A 177 -6.48 -15.62 -7.00
N VAL A 178 -6.49 -16.78 -6.37
CA VAL A 178 -5.38 -17.74 -6.37
C VAL A 178 -5.76 -18.95 -7.20
N VAL A 179 -4.94 -19.26 -8.22
CA VAL A 179 -5.13 -20.38 -9.13
C VAL A 179 -3.92 -21.30 -9.07
N ARG A 180 -4.15 -22.60 -8.87
CA ARG A 180 -3.13 -23.64 -9.00
C ARG A 180 -3.08 -24.11 -10.44
N ASN A 181 -1.90 -24.08 -11.03
CA ASN A 181 -1.65 -24.53 -12.41
C ASN A 181 -1.00 -25.91 -12.46
#